data_AF-A0A9D2CZJ9-F1
#
_entry.id   AF-A0A9D2CZJ9-F1
#
_cell.length_a   1.000
_cell.length_b   1.000
_cell.length_c   1.000
_cell.angle_alpha   90.00
_cell.angle_beta   90.00
_cell.angle_gamma   90.00
#
_symmetry.space_group_name_H-M   'P 1'
#
loop_
_entity.id
_entity.type
_entity.pdbx_description
1 polymer ?
#
loop_
_entity_poly.entity_id
_entity_poly.type
_entity_poly.pdbx_seq_one_letter_code
_entity_poly.pdbx_strand_id
1 'polypeptide(L)' 'MEVIVNENRKLAEIWLTNAESRDERMEMKLKSLCREFKEKRYRAVVFRSGMGNLEDLTAALVSKNYRKSVAGKL' A
#
# COMPACT_ATOMS: atom_id res chain seq x y z
N MET A 1 3.27 -10.21 -4.14
CA MET A 1 4.04 -8.98 -4.37
C MET A 1 3.90 -8.68 -5.83
N GLU A 2 3.40 -7.49 -6.12
CA GLU A 2 3.20 -7.00 -7.48
C GLU A 2 4.12 -5.81 -7.71
N VAL A 3 4.61 -5.64 -8.95
CA VAL A 3 5.48 -4.53 -9.33
C VAL A 3 4.91 -3.89 -10.58
N ILE A 4 4.52 -2.62 -10.47
CA ILE A 4 3.95 -1.83 -11.56
C ILE A 4 4.95 -0.74 -11.91
N VAL A 5 5.37 -0.68 -13.16
CA VAL A 5 6.34 0.33 -13.62
C VAL A 5 5.63 1.38 -14.46
N ASN A 6 5.69 2.61 -14.00
CA ASN A 6 5.30 3.79 -14.75
C ASN A 6 6.52 4.38 -15.45
N GLU A 7 6.65 4.04 -16.73
CA GLU A 7 7.77 4.47 -17.58
C GLU A 7 7.86 5.99 -17.75
N ASN A 8 6.71 6.65 -17.92
CA ASN A 8 6.63 8.09 -18.14
C ASN A 8 7.12 8.89 -16.92
N ARG A 9 6.92 8.35 -15.71
CA ARG A 9 7.33 8.99 -14.46
C ARG A 9 8.63 8.42 -13.88
N LYS A 10 9.23 7.44 -14.55
CA LYS A 10 10.35 6.63 -14.02
C LYS A 10 10.08 6.20 -12.58
N LEU A 11 8.90 5.61 -12.35
CA LEU A 11 8.42 5.20 -11.03
C LEU A 11 8.09 3.69 -11.04
N ALA A 12 8.62 2.95 -10.07
CA ALA A 12 8.26 1.56 -9.83
C ALA A 12 7.47 1.48 -8.51
N GLU A 13 6.23 1.03 -8.60
CA GLU A 13 5.34 0.81 -7.47
C GLU A 13 5.37 -0.67 -7.09
N ILE A 14 5.78 -0.97 -5.86
CA ILE A 14 5.90 -2.33 -5.34
C ILE A 14 4.82 -2.53 -4.29
N TRP A 15 3.88 -3.43 -4.56
CA TRP A 15 2.73 -3.71 -3.70
C TRP A 15 2.92 -5.03 -2.98
N LEU A 16 2.80 -4.99 -1.64
CA LEU A 16 2.87 -6.17 -0.78
C LEU A 16 1.54 -6.41 -0.10
N THR A 17 1.15 -7.69 -0.05
CA THR A 17 0.08 -8.12 0.84
C THR A 17 0.53 -8.05 2.29
N ASN A 18 -0.41 -8.20 3.23
CA ASN A 18 -0.07 -8.19 4.66
C ASN A 18 0.82 -9.38 5.05
N ALA A 19 0.51 -10.57 4.51
CA ALA A 19 1.28 -11.78 4.77
C ALA A 19 2.74 -11.63 4.30
N GLU A 20 2.95 -11.06 3.11
CA GLU A 20 4.29 -10.82 2.57
C GLU A 20 5.04 -9.73 3.34
N SER A 21 4.33 -8.71 3.83
CA SER A 21 4.94 -7.65 4.65
C SER A 21 5.46 -8.14 6.00
N ARG A 22 5.00 -9.32 6.45
CA ARG A 22 5.45 -9.96 7.70
C ARG A 22 6.58 -10.97 7.50
N ASP A 23 6.90 -11.31 6.25
CA ASP A 23 8.00 -12.21 5.94
C ASP A 23 9.33 -11.44 6.01
N GLU A 24 10.19 -11.84 6.95
CA GLU A 24 11.53 -11.24 7.15
C GLU A 24 12.40 -11.30 5.88
N ARG A 25 12.18 -12.31 5.02
CA ARG A 25 12.91 -12.47 3.76
C ARG A 25 12.52 -11.40 2.74
N MET A 26 11.33 -10.80 2.87
CA MET A 26 10.88 -9.75 1.95
C MET A 26 11.68 -8.47 2.06
N GLU A 27 12.20 -8.11 3.24
CA GLU A 27 13.04 -6.92 3.37
C GLU A 27 14.31 -7.00 2.52
N MET A 28 14.94 -8.18 2.49
CA MET A 28 16.14 -8.39 1.68
C MET A 28 15.82 -8.32 0.18
N LYS A 29 14.69 -8.92 -0.23
CA LYS A 29 14.20 -8.86 -1.61
C LYS A 29 13.87 -7.43 -2.03
N LEU A 30 13.20 -6.66 -1.18
CA LEU A 30 12.86 -5.25 -1.43
C LEU A 30 14.10 -4.37 -1.54
N LYS A 31 15.09 -4.55 -0.66
CA LYS A 31 16.36 -3.82 -0.76
C LYS A 31 17.06 -4.07 -2.09
N SER A 32 17.11 -5.32 -2.53
CA SER A 32 17.68 -5.68 -3.84
C SER A 32 16.93 -5.02 -4.99
N LEU A 33 15.60 -5.12 -5.00
CA LEU A 33 14.75 -4.57 -6.05
C LEU A 33 14.81 -3.04 -6.10
N CYS A 34 14.78 -2.37 -4.94
CA CYS A 34 14.96 -0.93 -4.85
C CYS A 34 16.33 -0.48 -5.35
N ARG A 35 17.40 -1.26 -5.12
CA ARG A 35 18.74 -0.98 -5.65
C ARG A 35 18.75 -1.08 -7.18
N GLU A 36 18.17 -2.13 -7.74
CA GLU A 36 18.07 -2.33 -9.18
C GLU A 36 17.33 -1.17 -9.87
N PHE A 37 16.19 -0.75 -9.33
CA PHE A 37 15.44 0.38 -9.88
C PHE A 37 16.21 1.71 -9.74
N LYS A 38 16.93 1.90 -8.63
CA LYS A 38 17.78 3.09 -8.45
C LYS A 38 18.90 3.14 -9.49
N GLU A 39 19.55 2.03 -9.79
CA GLU A 39 20.59 1.92 -10.83
C GLU A 39 20.04 2.26 -12.22
N LYS A 40 18.79 1.84 -12.49
CA LYS A 40 18.05 2.18 -13.72
C LYS A 40 17.50 3.62 -13.74
N ARG A 41 17.79 4.44 -12.73
CA ARG A 41 17.27 5.82 -12.52
C ARG A 41 15.75 5.90 -12.35
N TYR A 42 15.12 4.86 -11.81
CA TYR A 42 13.73 4.87 -11.38
C TYR A 42 13.66 5.18 -9.88
N ARG A 43 12.56 5.82 -9.48
CA ARG A 43 12.14 5.89 -8.08
C ARG A 43 11.35 4.62 -7.75
N ALA A 44 11.74 3.90 -6.70
CA ALA A 44 10.94 2.79 -6.18
C ALA A 44 10.11 3.26 -4.98
N VAL A 45 8.83 2.90 -4.95
CA VAL A 45 7.91 3.17 -3.84
C VAL A 45 7.28 1.85 -3.42
N VAL A 46 7.27 1.58 -2.11
CA VAL A 46 6.76 0.33 -1.54
C VAL A 46 5.46 0.60 -0.79
N PHE A 47 4.38 -0.02 -1.24
CA PHE A 47 3.07 -0.01 -0.59
C PHE A 47 2.86 -1.31 0.17
N ARG A 48 2.54 -1.21 1.46
CA ARG A 48 2.31 -2.36 2.34
C ARG A 48 0.85 -2.40 2.76
N SER A 49 0.19 -3.53 2.51
CA SER A 49 -1.19 -3.72 2.92
C SER A 49 -1.30 -3.78 4.45
N GLY A 50 -2.25 -3.03 4.99
CA GLY A 50 -2.56 -3.02 6.43
C GLY A 50 -3.17 -4.35 6.92
N MET A 51 -3.40 -4.43 8.23
CA MET A 51 -3.96 -5.63 8.90
C MET A 51 -5.48 -5.62 9.01
N GLY A 52 -6.14 -4.51 8.72
CA GLY A 52 -7.59 -4.40 8.90
C GLY A 52 -8.33 -5.18 7.81
N ASN A 53 -9.35 -5.92 8.22
CA ASN A 53 -10.30 -6.52 7.30
C ASN A 53 -11.01 -5.40 6.52
N LEU A 54 -11.09 -5.54 5.20
CA LEU A 54 -11.69 -4.55 4.32
C LEU A 54 -13.16 -4.29 4.66
N GLU A 55 -13.92 -5.34 4.96
CA GLU A 55 -15.33 -5.26 5.33
C GLU A 55 -15.50 -4.47 6.64
N ASP A 56 -14.74 -4.82 7.68
CA ASP A 56 -14.80 -4.15 8.98
C ASP A 56 -14.44 -2.66 8.88
N LEU A 57 -13.35 -2.35 8.16
CA LEU A 57 -12.91 -0.98 7.94
C LEU A 57 -13.95 -0.17 7.14
N THR A 58 -14.59 -0.80 6.15
CA THR A 58 -15.61 -0.16 5.34
C THR A 58 -16.89 0.09 6.14
N ALA A 59 -17.34 -0.90 6.92
CA ALA A 59 -18.50 -0.78 7.79
C ALA A 59 -18.29 0.31 8.86
N ALA A 60 -17.10 0.38 9.44
CA ALA A 60 -16.72 1.43 10.39
C ALA A 60 -16.74 2.81 9.74
N LEU A 61 -16.22 2.94 8.51
CA LEU A 61 -16.20 4.19 7.77
C LEU A 61 -17.62 4.67 7.43
N VAL A 62 -18.47 3.78 6.90
CA VAL A 62 -19.88 4.08 6.59
C VAL A 62 -20.63 4.50 7.85
N SER A 63 -20.49 3.74 8.94
CA SER A 63 -21.13 4.05 10.23
C SER A 63 -20.69 5.42 10.75
N LYS A 64 -19.40 5.73 10.67
CA LYS A 64 -18.84 7.02 11.11
C LYS A 64 -19.37 8.17 10.26
N ASN A 65 -19.44 8.00 8.94
CA ASN A 65 -19.94 9.02 8.03
C ASN A 65 -21.45 9.24 8.20
N TYR A 66 -22.22 8.17 8.41
CA TYR A 66 -23.64 8.27 8.73
C TYR A 66 -23.87 9.05 10.02
N ARG A 67 -23.17 8.71 11.11
CA ARG A 67 -23.28 9.44 12.38
C ARG A 67 -22.94 10.92 12.23
N LYS A 68 -21.91 11.28 11.46
CA LYS A 68 -21.57 12.67 11.16
C LYS A 68 -22.67 13.39 10.38
N SER A 69 -23.27 12.72 9.40
CA SER A 69 -24.37 13.26 8.58
C SER A 69 -25.63 13.53 9.41
N VAL A 70 -25.94 12.66 10.37
CA VAL A 70 -27.09 12.82 11.27
C VAL A 70 -26.82 13.84 12.38
N ALA A 71 -25.61 13.86 12.95
CA ALA A 71 -25.24 14.81 14.00
C ALA A 71 -25.14 16.27 13.52
N GLY A 72 -24.98 16.51 12.21
CA GLY A 72 -25.04 17.85 11.62
C GLY A 72 -26.45 18.35 11.27
N LYS A 73 -27.50 17.62 11.67
CA LYS A 73 -28.92 17.93 11.39
C LYS A 73 -29.76 18.22 12.65
N LEU A 74 -29.12 18.41 13.81
CA LEU A 74 -29.71 18.90 15.06
C LEU A 74 -29.13 20.27 15.39
#